data_AF-A0A8X6FJC4-F1
#
_entry.id   AF-A0A8X6FJC4-F1
#
_cell.length_a   1.000
_cell.length_b   1.000
_cell.length_c   1.000
_cell.angle_alpha   90.00
_cell.angle_beta   90.00
_cell.angle_gamma   90.00
#
_symmetry.space_group_name_H-M   'P 1'
#
loop_
_entity.id
_entity.type
_entity.pdbx_description
1 polymer ?
#
loop_
_entity_poly.entity_id
_entity_poly.type
_entity_poly.pdbx_seq_one_letter_code
_entity_poly.pdbx_strand_id
1 'polypeptide(L)'
;MFIASTAFLPSTFSMYASSIALAAWFQRKYEIAIFATAVSSLVGWPFAAILGLPIVYDLIILKKKLMLLIKWSLISLFLIAIPLIYLDSRHFGKFVFAPLNIVLYNVFTSHGPDLYGSEPAMFYFQNGILNFNLVFLAALISLPVMLLWRPLEGYSRKSSKGPPIYLCLAPLYLWIIVFFPLAHKEERFLFPIYPMICLAGACCLDTIQKMYHHVFLKRWFTEYLEITSGVSVVFCIAFCVMSLSRTIILYRGYHAPMETFMVLGKFSTEESLHPLPPEYPVNVCIGKEWHRFPSSFFLPDNWNLQFLKSEFRGQLPKPYSDLPNATKIIPTDMNDQNLEEPSRYVDINSCDYIVDSDYPNHSSLEPRYSRDLNWNITYSIPFLDSQRSHSILRAFYVPFLTDYYCSYVDYNLLQKANIRDRLIRRKKKTVPK
;
A
#
# COMPACT_ATOMS: atom_id res chain seq x y z
N MET A 1 -6.58 7.58 -1.56
CA MET A 1 -6.24 7.19 -0.17
C MET A 1 -6.95 5.93 0.32
N PHE A 2 -8.07 5.49 -0.26
CA PHE A 2 -8.89 4.35 0.22
C PHE A 2 -8.09 3.11 0.67
N ILE A 3 -7.16 2.61 -0.16
CA ILE A 3 -6.31 1.46 0.18
C ILE A 3 -5.19 1.85 1.16
N ALA A 4 -4.50 2.96 0.90
CA ALA A 4 -3.36 3.39 1.71
C ALA A 4 -3.72 3.62 3.19
N SER A 5 -4.93 4.08 3.50
CA SER A 5 -5.38 4.33 4.88
C SER A 5 -5.63 3.06 5.70
N THR A 6 -5.88 1.93 5.05
CA THR A 6 -6.19 0.65 5.73
C THR A 6 -5.09 -0.38 5.60
N ALA A 7 -4.08 -0.12 4.76
CA ALA A 7 -2.94 -0.99 4.59
C ALA A 7 -2.08 -1.05 5.87
N PHE A 8 -1.82 -2.25 6.37
CA PHE A 8 -0.92 -2.46 7.50
C PHE A 8 0.54 -2.49 7.05
N LEU A 9 1.04 -1.31 6.66
CA LEU A 9 2.39 -1.14 6.11
C LEU A 9 3.17 -0.04 6.85
N PRO A 10 4.51 -0.16 6.93
CA PRO A 10 5.34 0.90 7.51
C PRO A 10 5.21 2.25 6.78
N SER A 11 4.94 2.23 5.47
CA SER A 11 4.70 3.43 4.68
C SER A 11 3.36 4.11 5.01
N THR A 12 2.31 3.34 5.33
CA THR A 12 1.04 3.87 5.84
C THR A 12 1.23 4.51 7.21
N PHE A 13 1.98 3.88 8.11
CA PHE A 13 2.33 4.49 9.40
C PHE A 13 3.12 5.80 9.20
N SER A 14 4.08 5.80 8.28
CA SER A 14 4.86 7.00 7.90
C SER A 14 3.99 8.11 7.30
N MET A 15 2.96 7.77 6.53
CA MET A 15 1.98 8.72 6.00
C MET A 15 1.27 9.48 7.12
N TYR A 16 0.77 8.76 8.12
CA TYR A 16 0.10 9.39 9.27
C TYR A 16 1.07 10.21 10.12
N ALA A 17 2.24 9.64 10.47
CA ALA A 17 3.24 10.34 11.28
C ALA A 17 3.79 11.60 10.58
N SER A 18 4.04 11.55 9.27
CA SER A 18 4.48 12.72 8.49
C SER A 18 3.39 13.78 8.38
N SER A 19 2.11 13.38 8.32
CA SER A 19 0.98 14.32 8.38
C SER A 19 0.94 15.06 9.72
N ILE A 20 1.14 14.34 10.83
CA ILE A 20 1.23 14.93 12.17
C ILE A 20 2.42 15.89 12.25
N ALA A 21 3.57 15.50 11.69
CA ALA A 21 4.77 16.34 11.68
C ALA A 21 4.53 17.67 10.96
N LEU A 22 3.94 17.64 9.75
CA LEU A 22 3.61 18.85 9.00
C LEU A 22 2.55 19.70 9.71
N ALA A 23 1.49 19.08 10.24
CA ALA A 23 0.45 19.80 10.97
C ALA A 23 1.00 20.51 12.22
N ALA A 24 1.84 19.82 12.99
CA ALA A 24 2.51 20.38 14.15
C ALA A 24 3.45 21.53 13.77
N TRP A 25 4.20 21.38 12.68
CA TRP A 25 5.07 22.42 12.15
C TRP A 25 4.29 23.67 11.73
N PHE A 26 3.15 23.51 11.02
CA PHE A 26 2.28 24.63 10.64
C PHE A 26 1.67 25.33 11.86
N GLN A 27 1.36 24.58 12.92
CA GLN A 27 0.91 25.13 14.21
C GLN A 27 2.06 25.70 15.07
N ARG A 28 3.32 25.62 14.62
CA ARG A 28 4.53 26.05 15.34
C ARG A 28 4.82 25.25 16.61
N LYS A 29 4.29 24.04 16.72
CA LYS A 29 4.62 23.03 17.75
C LYS A 29 5.81 22.21 17.26
N TYR A 30 6.98 22.84 17.20
CA TYR A 30 8.19 22.29 16.58
C TYR A 30 8.69 21.02 17.26
N GLU A 31 8.46 20.92 18.57
CA GLU A 31 8.81 19.77 19.40
C GLU A 31 8.10 18.50 18.91
N ILE A 32 6.78 18.62 18.68
CA ILE A 32 5.94 17.55 18.15
C ILE A 32 6.31 17.27 16.70
N ALA A 33 6.63 18.31 15.92
CA ALA A 33 7.05 18.13 14.53
C ALA A 33 8.31 17.26 14.42
N ILE A 34 9.35 17.57 15.19
CA ILE A 34 10.60 16.81 15.24
C ILE A 34 10.34 15.38 15.72
N PHE A 35 9.56 15.23 16.80
CA PHE A 35 9.23 13.91 17.34
C PHE A 35 8.45 13.06 16.35
N ALA A 36 7.43 13.60 15.69
CA ALA A 36 6.64 12.90 14.70
C ALA A 36 7.45 12.54 13.45
N THR A 37 8.40 13.39 13.01
CA THR A 37 9.36 13.04 11.95
C THR A 37 10.27 11.87 12.38
N ALA A 38 10.73 11.86 13.64
CA ALA A 38 11.52 10.76 14.16
C ALA A 38 10.71 9.45 14.24
N VAL A 39 9.44 9.50 14.67
CA VAL A 39 8.53 8.35 14.65
C VAL A 39 8.30 7.85 13.21
N SER A 40 8.04 8.77 12.27
CA SER A 40 7.86 8.45 10.85
C SER A 40 9.05 7.71 10.27
N SER A 41 10.27 8.16 10.57
CA SER A 41 11.51 7.58 10.03
C SER A 41 11.97 6.32 10.76
N LEU A 42 11.98 6.32 12.09
CA LEU A 42 12.54 5.20 12.87
C LEU A 42 11.56 4.04 13.03
N VAL A 43 10.26 4.31 13.22
CA VAL A 43 9.26 3.24 13.43
C VAL A 43 8.55 2.90 12.14
N GLY A 44 8.23 3.92 11.32
CA GLY A 44 7.63 3.74 10.02
C GLY A 44 8.67 3.28 9.00
N TRP A 45 9.21 4.22 8.24
CA TRP A 45 10.09 3.93 7.13
C TRP A 45 11.24 4.93 7.09
N PRO A 46 12.52 4.49 7.16
CA PRO A 46 13.67 5.37 7.34
C PRO A 46 13.79 6.47 6.28
N PHE A 47 13.42 6.18 5.03
CA PHE A 47 13.50 7.16 3.95
C PHE A 47 12.49 8.30 4.09
N ALA A 48 11.43 8.14 4.91
CA ALA A 48 10.51 9.22 5.26
C ALA A 48 11.20 10.38 6.00
N ALA A 49 12.42 10.20 6.51
CA ALA A 49 13.24 11.26 7.09
C ALA A 49 13.43 12.46 6.14
N ILE A 50 13.47 12.23 4.82
CA ILE A 50 13.62 13.27 3.79
C ILE A 50 12.47 14.30 3.87
N LEU A 51 11.27 13.87 4.27
CA LEU A 51 10.11 14.75 4.44
C LEU A 51 10.29 15.76 5.59
N GLY A 52 11.20 15.49 6.52
CA GLY A 52 11.58 16.39 7.61
C GLY A 52 12.56 17.50 7.21
N LEU A 53 13.22 17.40 6.05
CA LEU A 53 14.24 18.38 5.64
C LEU A 53 13.73 19.83 5.57
N PRO A 54 12.51 20.12 5.07
CA PRO A 54 11.97 21.47 5.08
C PRO A 54 11.72 22.03 6.50
N ILE A 55 11.37 21.17 7.44
CA ILE A 55 11.20 21.53 8.86
C ILE A 55 12.56 21.90 9.46
N VAL A 56 13.59 21.09 9.18
CA VAL A 56 14.97 21.36 9.59
C VAL A 56 15.47 22.68 9.00
N TYR A 57 15.23 22.91 7.71
CA TYR A 57 15.59 24.16 7.04
C TYR A 57 14.91 25.38 7.67
N ASP A 58 13.60 25.33 7.94
CA ASP A 58 12.87 26.40 8.65
C ASP A 58 13.49 26.68 10.02
N LEU A 59 13.74 25.63 10.80
CA LEU A 59 14.28 25.76 12.16
C LEU A 59 15.70 26.33 12.19
N ILE A 60 16.60 25.86 11.32
CA ILE A 60 18.00 26.29 11.32
C ILE A 60 18.15 27.67 10.67
N ILE A 61 17.62 27.84 9.45
CA ILE A 61 17.92 29.00 8.60
C ILE A 61 16.97 30.15 8.86
N LEU A 62 15.65 29.89 8.87
CA LEU A 62 14.64 30.95 8.96
C LEU A 62 14.37 31.39 10.40
N LYS A 63 14.26 30.43 11.32
CA LYS A 63 13.90 30.67 12.73
C LYS A 63 15.10 30.70 13.68
N LYS A 64 16.28 30.24 13.24
CA LYS A 64 17.53 30.20 14.04
C LYS A 64 17.39 29.46 15.38
N LYS A 65 16.61 28.37 15.42
CA LYS A 65 16.33 27.54 16.60
C LYS A 65 17.11 26.21 16.60
N LEU A 66 18.42 26.26 16.34
CA LEU A 66 19.27 25.06 16.26
C LEU A 66 19.28 24.24 17.56
N MET A 67 19.36 24.90 18.72
CA MET A 67 19.38 24.21 20.01
C MET A 67 18.08 23.46 20.31
N LEU A 68 16.94 24.00 19.87
CA LEU A 68 15.65 23.31 19.97
C LEU A 68 15.68 22.02 19.13
N LEU A 69 16.17 22.11 17.89
CA LEU A 69 16.29 20.96 17.00
C LEU A 69 17.18 19.89 17.63
N ILE A 70 18.41 20.23 18.04
CA ILE A 70 19.34 19.27 18.65
C ILE A 70 18.73 18.61 19.89
N LYS A 71 18.17 19.42 20.81
CA LYS A 71 17.57 18.92 22.04
C LYS A 71 16.46 17.90 21.75
N TRP A 72 15.51 18.26 20.89
CA TRP A 72 14.37 17.39 20.61
C TRP A 72 14.73 16.21 19.72
N SER A 73 15.67 16.34 18.79
CA SER A 73 16.20 15.21 18.02
C SER A 73 16.89 14.18 18.91
N LEU A 74 17.69 14.61 19.90
CA LEU A 74 18.32 13.69 20.86
C LEU A 74 17.29 13.00 21.75
N ILE A 75 16.30 13.75 22.27
CA ILE A 75 15.21 13.19 23.07
C ILE A 75 14.43 12.16 22.24
N SER A 76 14.03 12.50 21.01
CA SER A 76 13.32 11.59 20.12
C SER A 76 14.15 10.35 19.79
N LEU A 77 15.45 10.51 19.49
CA LEU A 77 16.33 9.39 19.21
C LEU A 77 16.41 8.44 20.40
N PHE A 78 16.61 8.95 21.61
CA PHE A 78 16.69 8.12 22.81
C PHE A 78 15.36 7.40 23.11
N LEU A 79 14.25 8.15 23.08
CA LEU A 79 12.93 7.61 23.41
C LEU A 79 12.42 6.58 22.41
N ILE A 80 12.83 6.66 21.14
CA ILE A 80 12.34 5.77 20.08
C ILE A 80 13.36 4.66 19.79
N ALA A 81 14.63 5.00 19.59
CA ALA A 81 15.63 4.02 19.16
C ALA A 81 15.95 3.00 20.24
N ILE A 82 15.96 3.37 21.53
CA ILE A 82 16.30 2.40 22.59
C ILE A 82 15.24 1.30 22.72
N PRO A 83 13.93 1.62 22.87
CA PRO A 83 12.91 0.57 22.88
C PRO A 83 12.90 -0.25 21.59
N LEU A 84 13.08 0.40 20.43
CA LEU A 84 13.13 -0.28 19.13
C LEU A 84 14.27 -1.29 19.06
N ILE A 85 15.51 -0.86 19.35
CA ILE A 85 16.69 -1.73 19.33
C ILE A 85 16.53 -2.86 20.35
N TYR A 86 16.00 -2.57 21.54
CA TYR A 86 15.78 -3.60 22.56
C TYR A 86 14.76 -4.66 22.11
N LEU A 87 13.60 -4.23 21.59
CA LEU A 87 12.55 -5.13 21.13
C LEU A 87 13.01 -5.96 19.93
N ASP A 88 13.55 -5.31 18.91
CA ASP A 88 14.08 -6.00 17.72
C ASP A 88 15.16 -6.99 18.12
N SER A 89 16.13 -6.57 18.94
CA SER A 89 17.23 -7.45 19.34
C SER A 89 16.75 -8.65 20.16
N ARG A 90 15.72 -8.46 21.00
CA ARG A 90 15.11 -9.54 21.77
C ARG A 90 14.39 -10.54 20.88
N HIS A 91 13.64 -10.08 19.88
CA HIS A 91 12.89 -10.94 18.96
C HIS A 91 13.80 -11.65 17.95
N PHE A 92 14.78 -10.97 17.37
CA PHE A 92 15.74 -11.57 16.45
C PHE A 92 16.84 -12.37 17.13
N GLY A 93 17.01 -12.24 18.46
CA GLY A 93 18.03 -12.96 19.22
C GLY A 93 19.47 -12.51 18.98
N LYS A 94 19.67 -11.36 18.31
CA LYS A 94 20.96 -10.73 18.02
C LYS A 94 20.79 -9.21 18.05
N PHE A 95 21.87 -8.45 18.18
CA PHE A 95 21.78 -6.99 18.11
C PHE A 95 21.25 -6.55 16.74
N VAL A 96 20.12 -5.83 16.73
CA VAL A 96 19.46 -5.33 15.51
C VAL A 96 19.06 -3.88 15.70
N PHE A 97 19.46 -3.05 14.74
CA PHE A 97 18.89 -1.72 14.54
C PHE A 97 18.24 -1.68 13.15
N ALA A 98 16.97 -2.06 13.06
CA ALA A 98 16.31 -2.36 11.78
C ALA A 98 16.30 -1.18 10.78
N PRO A 99 15.97 0.08 11.17
CA PRO A 99 16.00 1.21 10.25
C PRO A 99 17.38 1.46 9.63
N LEU A 100 18.46 1.30 10.42
CA LEU A 100 19.83 1.43 9.91
C LEU A 100 20.17 0.30 8.95
N ASN A 101 19.83 -0.94 9.28
CA ASN A 101 20.07 -2.09 8.41
C ASN A 101 19.34 -1.96 7.07
N ILE A 102 18.10 -1.43 7.07
CA ILE A 102 17.33 -1.18 5.85
C ILE A 102 18.04 -0.14 4.96
N VAL A 103 18.53 0.96 5.54
CA VAL A 103 19.27 1.98 4.79
C VAL A 103 20.58 1.41 4.24
N LEU A 104 21.34 0.70 5.08
CA LEU A 104 22.60 0.07 4.68
C LEU A 104 22.39 -0.90 3.51
N TYR A 105 21.37 -1.75 3.62
CA TYR A 105 21.02 -2.72 2.57
C TYR A 105 20.63 -2.02 1.26
N ASN A 106 19.68 -1.09 1.28
CA ASN A 106 19.12 -0.51 0.05
C ASN A 106 20.04 0.52 -0.63
N VAL A 107 20.92 1.19 0.13
CA VAL A 107 21.75 2.28 -0.41
C VAL A 107 23.17 1.82 -0.72
N PHE A 108 23.72 0.86 0.04
CA PHE A 108 25.14 0.52 -0.02
C PHE A 108 25.43 -0.89 -0.56
N THR A 109 24.42 -1.68 -0.93
CA THR A 109 24.63 -3.00 -1.57
C THR A 109 24.44 -2.95 -3.08
N SER A 110 25.08 -3.88 -3.79
CA SER A 110 25.06 -3.98 -5.26
C SER A 110 23.74 -4.51 -5.84
N HIS A 111 22.95 -5.25 -5.05
CA HIS A 111 21.71 -5.89 -5.51
C HIS A 111 20.46 -5.04 -5.25
N GLY A 112 20.49 -4.19 -4.21
CA GLY A 112 19.51 -3.12 -3.99
C GLY A 112 18.04 -3.56 -4.01
N PRO A 113 17.11 -2.60 -4.21
CA PRO A 113 15.68 -2.87 -4.30
C PRO A 113 15.25 -3.44 -5.67
N ASP A 114 16.10 -3.33 -6.70
CA ASP A 114 15.80 -3.72 -8.08
C ASP A 114 15.61 -5.25 -8.24
N LEU A 115 16.04 -6.03 -7.25
CA LEU A 115 15.86 -7.49 -7.19
C LEU A 115 14.38 -7.93 -7.35
N TYR A 116 13.45 -7.08 -6.94
CA TYR A 116 12.00 -7.37 -6.98
C TYR A 116 11.30 -6.82 -8.22
N GLY A 117 12.06 -6.40 -9.24
CA GLY A 117 11.56 -5.89 -10.50
C GLY A 117 11.69 -4.37 -10.62
N SER A 118 11.53 -3.86 -11.84
CA SER A 118 11.62 -2.43 -12.16
C SER A 118 10.41 -2.00 -12.98
N GLU A 119 9.99 -0.75 -12.82
CA GLU A 119 8.85 -0.19 -13.53
C GLU A 119 9.23 1.10 -14.25
N PRO A 120 8.59 1.44 -15.39
CA PRO A 120 8.90 2.65 -16.13
C PRO A 120 8.54 3.91 -15.33
N ALA A 121 9.11 5.06 -15.69
CA ALA A 121 8.84 6.34 -15.04
C ALA A 121 7.34 6.70 -14.98
N MET A 122 6.58 6.25 -15.99
CA MET A 122 5.14 6.49 -16.09
C MET A 122 4.32 5.83 -14.97
N PHE A 123 4.87 4.82 -14.28
CA PHE A 123 4.19 4.09 -13.21
C PHE A 123 3.65 5.03 -12.10
N TYR A 124 4.49 5.92 -11.57
CA TYR A 124 4.04 6.85 -10.52
C TYR A 124 3.08 7.93 -11.03
N PHE A 125 3.21 8.35 -12.29
CA PHE A 125 2.24 9.27 -12.88
C PHE A 125 0.88 8.62 -13.05
N GLN A 126 0.83 7.38 -13.55
CA GLN A 126 -0.39 6.59 -13.65
C GLN A 126 -0.98 6.36 -12.26
N ASN A 127 -0.18 5.95 -11.29
CA ASN A 127 -0.65 5.75 -9.92
C ASN A 127 -1.22 7.05 -9.32
N GLY A 128 -0.51 8.17 -9.45
CA GLY A 128 -0.97 9.47 -8.98
C GLY A 128 -2.28 9.91 -9.60
N ILE A 129 -2.43 9.76 -10.92
CA ILE A 129 -3.69 10.06 -11.64
C ILE A 129 -4.82 9.11 -11.20
N LEU A 130 -4.55 7.82 -11.03
CA LEU A 130 -5.58 6.86 -10.60
C LEU A 130 -6.05 7.08 -9.17
N ASN A 131 -5.17 7.56 -8.29
CA ASN A 131 -5.48 7.76 -6.87
C ASN A 131 -6.02 9.16 -6.54
N PHE A 132 -5.57 10.19 -7.26
CA PHE A 132 -5.85 11.60 -6.95
C PHE A 132 -6.39 12.40 -8.13
N ASN A 133 -6.48 11.82 -9.33
CA ASN A 133 -7.13 12.42 -10.49
C ASN A 133 -6.61 13.85 -10.79
N LEU A 134 -7.53 14.81 -10.88
CA LEU A 134 -7.27 16.24 -11.05
C LEU A 134 -6.39 16.85 -9.95
N VAL A 135 -6.46 16.33 -8.71
CA VAL A 135 -5.66 16.82 -7.56
C VAL A 135 -4.19 16.51 -7.76
N PHE A 136 -3.85 15.37 -8.37
CA PHE A 136 -2.45 15.04 -8.66
C PHE A 136 -1.85 16.03 -9.66
N LEU A 137 -2.59 16.34 -10.73
CA LEU A 137 -2.14 17.31 -11.74
C LEU A 137 -1.96 18.69 -11.12
N ALA A 138 -2.92 19.14 -10.30
CA ALA A 138 -2.81 20.39 -9.55
C ALA A 138 -1.61 20.39 -8.59
N ALA A 139 -1.34 19.26 -7.92
CA ALA A 139 -0.20 19.12 -7.01
C ALA A 139 1.14 19.26 -7.75
N LEU A 140 1.28 18.68 -8.95
CA LEU A 140 2.51 18.79 -9.73
C LEU A 140 2.81 20.23 -10.15
N ILE A 141 1.80 20.97 -10.62
CA ILE A 141 1.96 22.35 -11.11
C ILE A 141 1.92 23.42 -10.00
N SER A 142 1.65 23.03 -8.76
CA SER A 142 1.45 23.94 -7.62
C SER A 142 2.62 24.92 -7.43
N LEU A 143 3.86 24.42 -7.41
CA LEU A 143 5.06 25.24 -7.25
C LEU A 143 5.28 26.20 -8.45
N PRO A 144 5.24 25.77 -9.72
CA PRO A 144 5.27 26.69 -10.86
C PRO A 144 4.20 27.79 -10.79
N VAL A 145 2.94 27.43 -10.54
CA VAL A 145 1.82 28.38 -10.45
C VAL A 145 2.07 29.40 -9.34
N MET A 146 2.56 28.95 -8.19
CA MET A 146 2.94 29.82 -7.08
C MET A 146 4.09 30.77 -7.41
N LEU A 147 5.12 30.29 -8.10
CA LEU A 147 6.25 31.13 -8.51
C LEU A 147 5.81 32.23 -9.49
N LEU A 148 4.84 31.93 -10.37
CA LEU A 148 4.23 32.91 -11.28
C LEU A 148 3.35 33.93 -10.56
N TRP A 149 2.63 33.52 -9.51
CA TRP A 149 1.75 34.41 -8.74
C TRP A 149 2.52 35.42 -7.87
N ARG A 150 3.64 35.00 -7.27
CA ARG A 150 4.44 35.84 -6.35
C ARG A 150 4.73 37.28 -6.78
N PRO A 151 5.21 37.56 -8.01
CA PRO A 151 5.48 38.93 -8.43
C PRO A 151 4.19 39.76 -8.57
N LEU A 152 3.05 39.12 -8.85
CA LEU A 152 1.76 39.77 -9.08
C LEU A 152 1.01 40.09 -7.78
N GLU A 153 1.20 39.28 -6.74
CA GLU A 153 0.58 39.48 -5.41
C GLU A 153 1.00 40.82 -4.76
N GLY A 154 2.04 41.47 -5.29
CA GLY A 154 2.68 42.60 -4.66
C GLY A 154 3.35 42.18 -3.35
N TYR A 155 4.25 42.99 -2.85
CA TYR A 155 4.97 42.70 -1.61
C TYR A 155 4.05 42.93 -0.39
N SER A 156 2.94 42.18 -0.27
CA SER A 156 2.07 42.20 0.89
C SER A 156 2.77 41.48 2.04
N ARG A 157 3.61 42.25 2.73
CA ARG A 157 4.35 41.89 3.95
C ARG A 157 3.41 41.71 5.15
N LYS A 158 2.26 41.04 5.00
CA LYS A 158 1.61 40.46 6.17
C LYS A 158 2.50 39.29 6.58
N SER A 159 3.37 39.55 7.56
CA SER A 159 4.26 38.58 8.19
C SER A 159 3.42 37.43 8.74
N SER A 160 3.12 36.44 7.89
CA SER A 160 2.57 35.17 8.34
C SER A 160 3.58 34.60 9.33
N LYS A 161 3.13 34.35 10.56
CA LYS A 161 3.99 33.77 11.60
C LYS A 161 4.39 32.32 11.28
N GLY A 162 3.73 31.69 10.30
CA GLY A 162 3.97 30.31 9.86
C GLY A 162 5.13 30.17 8.86
N PRO A 163 5.43 28.93 8.44
CA PRO A 163 6.40 28.69 7.37
C PRO A 163 5.90 29.25 6.04
N PRO A 164 6.79 29.73 5.16
CA PRO A 164 6.42 30.14 3.81
C PRO A 164 5.81 28.99 3.00
N ILE A 165 4.81 29.27 2.18
CA ILE A 165 4.05 28.22 1.46
C ILE A 165 4.96 27.35 0.55
N TYR A 166 5.99 27.91 -0.07
CA TYR A 166 6.95 27.11 -0.86
C TYR A 166 7.65 26.04 -0.04
N LEU A 167 7.92 26.33 1.24
CA LEU A 167 8.55 25.40 2.15
C LEU A 167 7.53 24.34 2.60
N CYS A 168 6.25 24.71 2.70
CA CYS A 168 5.16 23.75 2.94
C CYS A 168 4.98 22.76 1.78
N LEU A 169 5.26 23.18 0.54
CA LEU A 169 5.20 22.31 -0.64
C LEU A 169 6.47 21.47 -0.85
N ALA A 170 7.60 21.91 -0.31
CA ALA A 170 8.90 21.26 -0.50
C ALA A 170 8.93 19.75 -0.20
N PRO A 171 8.26 19.20 0.84
CA PRO A 171 8.28 17.76 1.11
C PRO A 171 7.81 16.92 -0.09
N LEU A 172 6.75 17.36 -0.80
CA LEU A 172 6.24 16.66 -1.98
C LEU A 172 7.28 16.62 -3.10
N TYR A 173 7.87 17.76 -3.42
CA TYR A 173 8.80 17.88 -4.54
C TYR A 173 10.15 17.22 -4.24
N LEU A 174 10.63 17.31 -3.00
CA LEU A 174 11.82 16.56 -2.56
C LEU A 174 11.61 15.06 -2.73
N TRP A 175 10.44 14.56 -2.35
CA TRP A 175 10.10 13.15 -2.54
C TRP A 175 10.09 12.75 -4.01
N ILE A 176 9.47 13.56 -4.87
CA ILE A 176 9.43 13.31 -6.32
C ILE A 176 10.86 13.26 -6.89
N ILE A 177 11.70 14.25 -6.55
CA ILE A 177 13.09 14.33 -7.03
C ILE A 177 13.90 13.08 -6.62
N VAL A 178 13.68 12.55 -5.42
CA VAL A 178 14.45 11.40 -4.92
C VAL A 178 13.89 10.07 -5.44
N PHE A 179 12.57 9.87 -5.39
CA PHE A 179 11.97 8.56 -5.61
C PHE A 179 11.55 8.28 -7.05
N PHE A 180 11.17 9.29 -7.84
CA PHE A 180 10.71 9.06 -9.22
C PHE A 180 11.83 8.54 -10.15
N PRO A 181 13.10 8.98 -10.02
CA PRO A 181 14.19 8.45 -10.83
C PRO A 181 14.59 7.01 -10.53
N LEU A 182 14.23 6.47 -9.35
CA LEU A 182 14.62 5.10 -8.96
C LEU A 182 14.00 4.06 -9.89
N ALA A 183 14.75 3.04 -10.29
CA ALA A 183 14.29 2.01 -11.22
C ALA A 183 13.18 1.15 -10.60
N HIS A 184 13.41 0.61 -9.40
CA HIS A 184 12.38 -0.03 -8.60
C HIS A 184 11.30 0.96 -8.14
N LYS A 185 10.03 0.60 -8.35
CA LYS A 185 8.88 1.43 -7.95
C LYS A 185 7.78 0.56 -7.40
N GLU A 186 7.15 1.06 -6.36
CA GLU A 186 5.96 0.45 -5.77
C GLU A 186 4.99 1.54 -5.34
N GLU A 187 3.69 1.29 -5.47
CA GLU A 187 2.66 2.21 -5.02
C GLU A 187 2.85 2.61 -3.54
N ARG A 188 3.23 1.65 -2.68
CA ARG A 188 3.42 1.89 -1.25
C ARG A 188 4.51 2.92 -0.92
N PHE A 189 5.45 3.19 -1.83
CA PHE A 189 6.47 4.23 -1.64
C PHE A 189 5.90 5.65 -1.77
N LEU A 190 4.73 5.81 -2.39
CA LEU A 190 4.07 7.11 -2.48
C LEU A 190 3.17 7.43 -1.28
N PHE A 191 2.83 6.43 -0.46
CA PHE A 191 1.93 6.62 0.69
C PHE A 191 2.37 7.78 1.59
N PRO A 192 3.66 7.95 1.96
CA PRO A 192 4.09 9.04 2.82
C PRO A 192 3.74 10.45 2.30
N ILE A 193 3.62 10.64 0.98
CA ILE A 193 3.35 11.93 0.36
C ILE A 193 1.91 12.15 -0.10
N TYR A 194 1.04 11.16 0.04
CA TYR A 194 -0.39 11.29 -0.29
C TYR A 194 -1.06 12.51 0.37
N PRO A 195 -0.83 12.82 1.66
CA PRO A 195 -1.34 14.03 2.30
C PRO A 195 -0.77 15.32 1.69
N MET A 196 0.49 15.30 1.26
CA MET A 196 1.17 16.44 0.65
C MET A 196 0.66 16.71 -0.78
N ILE A 197 0.22 15.68 -1.50
CA ILE A 197 -0.48 15.83 -2.78
C ILE A 197 -1.78 16.63 -2.57
N CYS A 198 -2.57 16.29 -1.55
CA CYS A 198 -3.79 17.04 -1.21
C CYS A 198 -3.48 18.49 -0.85
N LEU A 199 -2.46 18.72 -0.01
CA LEU A 199 -2.02 20.07 0.38
C LEU A 199 -1.58 20.88 -0.85
N ALA A 200 -0.74 20.30 -1.72
CA ALA A 200 -0.26 20.96 -2.91
C ALA A 200 -1.38 21.26 -3.91
N GLY A 201 -2.32 20.34 -4.09
CA GLY A 201 -3.50 20.56 -4.92
C GLY A 201 -4.38 21.70 -4.39
N ALA A 202 -4.60 21.76 -3.07
CA ALA A 202 -5.34 22.85 -2.44
C ALA A 202 -4.64 24.22 -2.59
N CYS A 203 -3.32 24.27 -2.35
CA CYS A 203 -2.53 25.50 -2.58
C CYS A 203 -2.54 25.94 -4.04
N CYS A 204 -2.52 24.99 -4.99
CA CYS A 204 -2.60 25.29 -6.41
C CYS A 204 -3.96 25.91 -6.76
N LEU A 205 -5.05 25.32 -6.29
CA LEU A 205 -6.41 25.80 -6.53
C LEU A 205 -6.62 27.22 -5.96
N ASP A 206 -6.20 27.44 -4.71
CA ASP A 206 -6.22 28.76 -4.05
C ASP A 206 -5.44 29.80 -4.87
N THR A 207 -4.24 29.44 -5.34
CA THR A 207 -3.40 30.35 -6.14
C THR A 207 -4.04 30.65 -7.50
N ILE A 208 -4.61 29.65 -8.18
CA ILE A 208 -5.31 29.84 -9.46
C ILE A 208 -6.51 30.78 -9.29
N GLN A 209 -7.28 30.62 -8.21
CA GLN A 209 -8.43 31.49 -7.92
C GLN A 209 -8.00 32.94 -7.70
N LYS A 210 -6.92 33.17 -6.95
CA LYS A 210 -6.34 34.51 -6.75
C LYS A 210 -5.84 35.12 -8.07
N MET A 211 -5.13 34.35 -8.88
CA MET A 211 -4.67 34.76 -10.20
C MET A 211 -5.84 35.14 -11.11
N TYR A 212 -6.88 34.31 -11.17
CA TYR A 212 -8.07 34.55 -11.98
C TYR A 212 -8.78 35.84 -11.53
N HIS A 213 -8.97 36.03 -10.23
CA HIS A 213 -9.59 37.23 -9.68
C HIS A 213 -8.79 38.49 -10.02
N HIS A 214 -7.47 38.46 -9.84
CA HIS A 214 -6.61 39.62 -10.09
C HIS A 214 -6.57 40.02 -11.57
N VAL A 215 -6.42 39.03 -12.47
CA VAL A 215 -6.26 39.29 -13.91
C VAL A 215 -7.58 39.71 -14.57
N PHE A 216 -8.67 39.01 -14.29
CA PHE A 216 -9.91 39.16 -15.05
C PHE A 216 -10.93 40.09 -14.40
N LEU A 217 -10.99 40.15 -13.07
CA LEU A 217 -12.04 40.89 -12.38
C LEU A 217 -11.60 42.31 -11.99
N LYS A 218 -10.29 42.61 -11.93
CA LYS A 218 -9.70 43.93 -11.64
C LYS A 218 -10.37 44.71 -10.48
N ARG A 219 -11.01 44.00 -9.54
CA ARG A 219 -11.71 44.57 -8.39
C ARG A 219 -10.84 44.40 -7.16
N TRP A 220 -10.18 45.49 -6.77
CA TRP A 220 -9.17 45.49 -5.70
C TRP A 220 -9.74 45.35 -4.28
N PHE A 221 -11.07 45.47 -4.12
CA PHE A 221 -11.73 45.59 -2.80
C PHE A 221 -12.64 44.41 -2.44
N THR A 222 -12.84 43.43 -3.33
CA THR A 222 -13.66 42.24 -3.07
C THR A 222 -12.79 41.06 -2.70
N GLU A 223 -13.23 40.24 -1.73
CA GLU A 223 -12.51 39.00 -1.44
C GLU A 223 -12.65 38.04 -2.63
N TYR A 224 -11.53 37.46 -3.09
CA TYR A 224 -11.53 36.58 -4.26
C TYR A 224 -12.48 35.39 -4.11
N LEU A 225 -12.70 34.92 -2.87
CA LEU A 225 -13.60 33.82 -2.51
C LEU A 225 -15.07 34.12 -2.80
N GLU A 226 -15.51 35.37 -2.68
CA GLU A 226 -16.90 35.76 -2.93
C GLU A 226 -17.31 35.51 -4.38
N ILE A 227 -16.36 35.59 -5.31
CA ILE A 227 -16.62 35.47 -6.75
C ILE A 227 -16.17 34.11 -7.30
N THR A 228 -15.09 33.54 -6.76
CA THR A 228 -14.46 32.34 -7.33
C THR A 228 -14.78 31.05 -6.58
N SER A 229 -15.55 31.09 -5.49
CA SER A 229 -15.93 29.91 -4.70
C SER A 229 -16.54 28.78 -5.54
N GLY A 230 -17.32 29.12 -6.57
CA GLY A 230 -17.89 28.15 -7.52
C GLY A 230 -16.83 27.27 -8.20
N VAL A 231 -15.63 27.81 -8.47
CA VAL A 231 -14.52 27.04 -9.06
C VAL A 231 -14.05 25.95 -8.10
N SER A 232 -13.87 26.26 -6.81
CA SER A 232 -13.50 25.26 -5.82
C SER A 232 -14.58 24.19 -5.66
N VAL A 233 -15.85 24.60 -5.63
CA VAL A 233 -16.98 23.67 -5.50
C VAL A 233 -17.01 22.69 -6.68
N VAL A 234 -16.93 23.20 -7.91
CA VAL A 234 -16.90 22.35 -9.12
C VAL A 234 -15.70 21.41 -9.11
N PHE A 235 -14.51 21.91 -8.74
CA PHE A 235 -13.30 21.10 -8.64
C PHE A 235 -13.45 19.96 -7.60
N CYS A 236 -13.97 20.27 -6.42
CA CYS A 236 -14.23 19.29 -5.37
C CYS A 236 -15.27 18.26 -5.79
N ILE A 237 -16.37 18.69 -6.43
CA ILE A 237 -17.40 17.76 -6.95
C ILE A 237 -16.79 16.83 -7.99
N ALA A 238 -16.05 17.36 -8.97
CA ALA A 238 -15.40 16.56 -10.00
C ALA A 238 -14.41 15.54 -9.39
N PHE A 239 -13.59 15.98 -8.43
CA PHE A 239 -12.67 15.11 -7.71
C PHE A 239 -13.41 13.99 -6.94
N CYS A 240 -14.49 14.33 -6.22
CA CYS A 240 -15.29 13.37 -5.47
C CYS A 240 -15.95 12.35 -6.40
N VAL A 241 -16.57 12.79 -7.50
CA VAL A 241 -17.22 11.90 -8.48
C VAL A 241 -16.22 10.90 -9.08
N MET A 242 -15.06 11.39 -9.54
CA MET A 242 -14.01 10.52 -10.09
C MET A 242 -13.44 9.55 -9.04
N SER A 243 -13.26 10.01 -7.81
CA SER A 243 -12.73 9.18 -6.71
C SER A 243 -13.73 8.12 -6.25
N LEU A 244 -15.02 8.45 -6.21
CA LEU A 244 -16.10 7.49 -5.92
C LEU A 244 -16.20 6.46 -7.04
N SER A 245 -16.18 6.90 -8.31
CA SER A 245 -16.13 6.01 -9.47
C SER A 245 -14.95 5.03 -9.39
N ARG A 246 -13.75 5.50 -9.03
CA ARG A 246 -12.58 4.65 -8.81
C ARG A 246 -12.78 3.65 -7.66
N THR A 247 -13.34 4.10 -6.54
CA THR A 247 -13.57 3.25 -5.36
C THR A 247 -14.58 2.15 -5.67
N ILE A 248 -15.66 2.49 -6.40
CA ILE A 248 -16.70 1.52 -6.80
C ILE A 248 -16.12 0.44 -7.71
N ILE A 249 -15.29 0.77 -8.70
CA ILE A 249 -14.70 -0.26 -9.57
C ILE A 249 -13.65 -1.11 -8.84
N LEU A 250 -12.90 -0.53 -7.89
CA LEU A 250 -11.97 -1.30 -7.06
C LEU A 250 -12.73 -2.35 -6.23
N TYR A 251 -13.86 -1.96 -5.65
CA TYR A 251 -14.74 -2.88 -4.95
C TYR A 251 -15.33 -3.91 -5.94
N ARG A 252 -16.17 -3.49 -6.89
CA ARG A 252 -16.89 -4.39 -7.81
C ARG A 252 -15.97 -5.32 -8.59
N GLY A 253 -14.85 -4.81 -9.09
CA GLY A 253 -13.94 -5.55 -9.97
C GLY A 253 -12.95 -6.44 -9.25
N TYR A 254 -12.55 -6.10 -8.02
CA TYR A 254 -11.37 -6.71 -7.40
C TYR A 254 -11.56 -7.20 -5.95
N HIS A 255 -12.78 -7.18 -5.40
CA HIS A 255 -13.06 -7.68 -4.05
C HIS A 255 -12.98 -9.20 -3.88
N ALA A 256 -13.05 -9.97 -4.97
CA ALA A 256 -13.16 -11.43 -4.95
C ALA A 256 -12.17 -12.15 -4.00
N PRO A 257 -10.85 -11.89 -4.02
CA PRO A 257 -9.93 -12.59 -3.13
C PRO A 257 -10.29 -12.42 -1.64
N MET A 258 -10.61 -11.19 -1.21
CA MET A 258 -10.98 -10.92 0.18
C MET A 258 -12.27 -11.66 0.55
N GLU A 259 -13.29 -11.62 -0.31
CA GLU A 259 -14.56 -12.30 -0.04
C GLU A 259 -14.40 -13.82 0.03
N THR A 260 -13.64 -14.41 -0.88
CA THR A 260 -13.38 -15.86 -0.88
C THR A 260 -12.74 -16.33 0.41
N PHE A 261 -11.74 -15.61 0.94
CA PHE A 261 -11.12 -15.97 2.23
C PHE A 261 -12.03 -15.69 3.43
N MET A 262 -12.91 -14.69 3.38
CA MET A 262 -13.94 -14.51 4.42
C MET A 262 -14.96 -15.65 4.43
N VAL A 263 -15.40 -16.12 3.26
CA VAL A 263 -16.30 -17.27 3.12
C VAL A 263 -15.61 -18.54 3.62
N LEU A 264 -14.32 -18.71 3.30
CA LEU A 264 -13.51 -19.82 3.81
C LEU A 264 -13.49 -19.84 5.34
N GLY A 265 -13.37 -18.67 5.98
CA GLY A 265 -13.47 -18.53 7.43
C GLY A 265 -14.78 -19.08 8.00
N LYS A 266 -15.92 -18.84 7.34
CA LYS A 266 -17.24 -19.35 7.78
C LYS A 266 -17.35 -20.87 7.71
N PHE A 267 -16.64 -21.52 6.79
CA PHE A 267 -16.66 -22.98 6.68
C PHE A 267 -16.11 -23.65 7.94
N SER A 268 -15.21 -22.99 8.68
CA SER A 268 -14.70 -23.54 9.94
C SER A 268 -15.71 -23.52 11.09
N THR A 269 -16.67 -22.60 11.08
CA THR A 269 -17.66 -22.44 12.14
C THR A 269 -18.94 -23.22 11.89
N GLU A 270 -19.27 -23.50 10.62
CA GLU A 270 -20.49 -24.18 10.22
C GLU A 270 -20.21 -25.63 9.82
N GLU A 271 -20.45 -26.59 10.72
CA GLU A 271 -20.25 -28.03 10.48
C GLU A 271 -21.03 -28.57 9.27
N SER A 272 -22.11 -27.88 8.85
CA SER A 272 -22.87 -28.21 7.65
C SER A 272 -22.10 -27.94 6.35
N LEU A 273 -21.19 -26.98 6.35
CA LEU A 273 -20.41 -26.54 5.17
C LEU A 273 -19.06 -27.24 5.06
N HIS A 274 -18.53 -27.76 6.17
CA HIS A 274 -17.24 -28.43 6.21
C HIS A 274 -17.36 -29.91 6.63
N PRO A 275 -17.06 -30.86 5.73
CA PRO A 275 -17.26 -32.29 6.01
C PRO A 275 -16.15 -32.91 6.86
N LEU A 276 -15.10 -32.17 7.22
CA LEU A 276 -13.97 -32.66 8.01
C LEU A 276 -14.14 -32.26 9.50
N PRO A 277 -13.64 -33.09 10.45
CA PRO A 277 -13.71 -32.75 11.86
C PRO A 277 -12.76 -31.59 12.19
N PRO A 278 -13.05 -30.79 13.24
CA PRO A 278 -12.25 -29.60 13.59
C PRO A 278 -10.75 -29.84 13.83
N GLU A 279 -10.39 -31.06 14.27
CA GLU A 279 -9.00 -31.46 14.53
C GLU A 279 -8.22 -31.82 13.25
N TYR A 280 -8.89 -31.95 12.10
CA TYR A 280 -8.22 -32.31 10.86
C TYR A 280 -7.42 -31.11 10.32
N PRO A 281 -6.11 -31.26 10.06
CA PRO A 281 -5.33 -30.19 9.45
C PRO A 281 -5.72 -30.04 7.98
N VAL A 282 -6.29 -28.90 7.62
CA VAL A 282 -6.80 -28.58 6.28
C VAL A 282 -5.74 -27.85 5.49
N ASN A 283 -5.47 -28.31 4.26
CA ASN A 283 -4.57 -27.60 3.34
C ASN A 283 -5.36 -26.77 2.33
N VAL A 284 -5.16 -25.45 2.38
CA VAL A 284 -5.70 -24.48 1.42
C VAL A 284 -4.59 -24.13 0.44
N CYS A 285 -4.74 -24.58 -0.79
CA CYS A 285 -3.72 -24.45 -1.81
C CYS A 285 -3.98 -23.26 -2.74
N ILE A 286 -2.92 -22.53 -3.07
CA ILE A 286 -2.96 -21.43 -4.03
C ILE A 286 -1.79 -21.55 -5.00
N GLY A 287 -2.05 -21.29 -6.29
CA GLY A 287 -1.03 -21.33 -7.34
C GLY A 287 -0.75 -19.93 -7.89
N LYS A 288 -1.24 -19.65 -9.09
CA LYS A 288 -1.07 -18.36 -9.79
C LYS A 288 -1.61 -17.15 -9.02
N GLU A 289 -2.58 -17.37 -8.13
CA GLU A 289 -3.21 -16.34 -7.30
C GLU A 289 -2.47 -16.02 -5.99
N TRP A 290 -1.28 -16.58 -5.75
CA TRP A 290 -0.55 -16.45 -4.47
C TRP A 290 -0.41 -14.99 -3.98
N HIS A 291 -0.20 -14.05 -4.89
CA HIS A 291 0.00 -12.62 -4.60
C HIS A 291 -1.29 -11.89 -4.19
N ARG A 292 -2.45 -12.55 -4.28
CA ARG A 292 -3.76 -12.04 -3.83
C ARG A 292 -4.22 -12.62 -2.51
N PHE A 293 -3.43 -13.52 -1.92
CA PHE A 293 -3.70 -14.02 -0.58
C PHE A 293 -3.66 -12.87 0.43
N PRO A 294 -4.74 -12.62 1.19
CA PRO A 294 -4.85 -11.42 2.02
C PRO A 294 -3.97 -11.48 3.27
N SER A 295 -4.13 -12.52 4.08
CA SER A 295 -3.34 -12.78 5.28
C SER A 295 -3.72 -14.12 5.90
N SER A 296 -2.80 -14.74 6.64
CA SER A 296 -3.08 -15.91 7.47
C SER A 296 -4.08 -15.64 8.59
N PHE A 297 -4.34 -14.37 8.96
CA PHE A 297 -5.41 -14.02 9.90
C PHE A 297 -6.82 -14.36 9.39
N PHE A 298 -6.99 -14.57 8.08
CA PHE A 298 -8.25 -15.03 7.49
C PHE A 298 -8.36 -16.54 7.37
N LEU A 299 -7.33 -17.29 7.80
CA LEU A 299 -7.37 -18.74 7.87
C LEU A 299 -7.79 -19.18 9.28
N PRO A 300 -8.72 -20.14 9.39
CA PRO A 300 -9.06 -20.76 10.68
C PRO A 300 -7.88 -21.51 11.30
N ASP A 301 -7.98 -21.78 12.60
CA ASP A 301 -7.03 -22.66 13.30
C ASP A 301 -6.99 -24.04 12.62
N ASN A 302 -5.80 -24.64 12.50
CA ASN A 302 -5.53 -25.89 11.77
C ASN A 302 -5.65 -25.81 10.24
N TRP A 303 -5.89 -24.63 9.65
CA TRP A 303 -5.93 -24.44 8.20
C TRP A 303 -4.61 -23.81 7.73
N ASN A 304 -3.90 -24.54 6.87
CA ASN A 304 -2.57 -24.15 6.42
C ASN A 304 -2.60 -23.72 4.96
N LEU A 305 -2.04 -22.54 4.69
CA LEU A 305 -1.77 -22.12 3.32
C LEU A 305 -0.65 -22.98 2.74
N GLN A 306 -0.86 -23.50 1.53
CA GLN A 306 0.13 -24.25 0.79
C GLN A 306 0.21 -23.71 -0.65
N PHE A 307 1.37 -23.87 -1.28
CA PHE A 307 1.60 -23.38 -2.63
C PHE A 307 1.63 -24.51 -3.65
N LEU A 308 0.91 -24.31 -4.75
CA LEU A 308 1.03 -25.13 -5.95
C LEU A 308 2.06 -24.48 -6.88
N LYS A 309 2.80 -25.30 -7.61
CA LYS A 309 3.73 -24.80 -8.64
C LYS A 309 2.92 -24.08 -9.73
N SER A 310 3.33 -22.86 -10.07
CA SER A 310 2.72 -22.00 -11.09
C SER A 310 3.79 -21.49 -12.06
N GLU A 311 3.49 -20.54 -12.95
CA GLU A 311 4.51 -19.93 -13.81
C GLU A 311 5.44 -18.95 -13.07
N PHE A 312 5.13 -18.63 -11.81
CA PHE A 312 6.00 -17.81 -10.98
C PHE A 312 7.32 -18.53 -10.68
N ARG A 313 8.44 -17.81 -10.85
CA ARG A 313 9.82 -18.31 -10.65
C ARG A 313 10.57 -17.59 -9.53
N GLY A 314 9.88 -16.78 -8.73
CA GLY A 314 10.45 -16.11 -7.57
C GLY A 314 10.30 -16.94 -6.29
N GLN A 315 10.86 -16.43 -5.19
CA GLN A 315 10.73 -17.10 -3.90
C GLN A 315 9.36 -16.83 -3.27
N LEU A 316 8.66 -17.91 -2.87
CA LEU A 316 7.40 -17.82 -2.13
C LEU A 316 7.62 -17.79 -0.61
N PRO A 317 6.71 -17.16 0.15
CA PRO A 317 6.81 -17.10 1.62
C PRO A 317 6.88 -18.49 2.27
N LYS A 318 7.63 -18.61 3.37
CA LYS A 318 7.64 -19.79 4.24
C LYS A 318 6.91 -19.47 5.55
N PRO A 319 6.07 -20.38 6.08
CA PRO A 319 5.51 -20.19 7.41
C PRO A 319 6.62 -20.11 8.47
N TYR A 320 6.39 -19.28 9.49
CA TYR A 320 7.23 -19.28 10.69
C TYR A 320 7.07 -20.61 11.44
N SER A 321 8.05 -20.95 12.27
CA SER A 321 7.95 -22.09 13.17
C SER A 321 6.87 -21.86 14.24
N ASP A 322 6.22 -22.92 14.71
CA ASP A 322 5.27 -22.84 15.83
C ASP A 322 5.97 -22.84 17.21
N LEU A 323 7.31 -22.92 17.23
CA LEU A 323 8.07 -22.94 18.47
C LEU A 323 8.07 -21.57 19.16
N PRO A 324 8.17 -21.49 20.50
CA PRO A 324 8.21 -20.20 21.22
C PRO A 324 9.35 -19.26 20.80
N ASN A 325 10.41 -19.80 20.22
CA ASN A 325 11.56 -19.05 19.70
C ASN A 325 11.51 -18.81 18.18
N ALA A 326 10.35 -18.97 17.53
CA ALA A 326 10.18 -18.84 16.07
C ALA A 326 10.82 -17.58 15.47
N THR A 327 10.70 -16.45 16.16
CA THR A 327 11.26 -15.15 15.73
C THR A 327 12.80 -15.11 15.70
N LYS A 328 13.46 -16.06 16.37
CA LYS A 328 14.93 -16.21 16.41
C LYS A 328 15.45 -17.26 15.44
N ILE A 329 14.57 -18.09 14.87
CA ILE A 329 14.97 -19.18 13.97
C ILE A 329 15.06 -18.61 12.56
N ILE A 330 16.23 -18.76 11.93
CA ILE A 330 16.40 -18.45 10.51
C ILE A 330 15.71 -19.57 9.71
N PRO A 331 14.70 -19.26 8.87
CA PRO A 331 14.03 -20.29 8.08
C PRO A 331 15.01 -20.95 7.10
N THR A 332 14.97 -22.28 7.01
CA THR A 332 15.78 -23.02 6.03
C THR A 332 15.29 -22.76 4.60
N ASP A 333 16.15 -23.03 3.62
CA ASP A 333 15.80 -22.97 2.20
C ASP A 333 15.35 -21.57 1.77
N MET A 334 16.01 -20.53 2.31
CA MET A 334 15.82 -19.14 1.92
C MET A 334 17.02 -18.69 1.08
N ASN A 335 16.79 -17.82 0.10
CA ASN A 335 17.88 -17.22 -0.69
C ASN A 335 17.69 -15.70 -0.74
N ASP A 336 18.80 -14.97 -0.91
CA ASP A 336 18.83 -13.51 -0.95
C ASP A 336 18.71 -12.94 -2.38
N GLN A 337 18.35 -13.80 -3.35
CA GLN A 337 18.28 -13.45 -4.78
C GLN A 337 16.88 -13.60 -5.38
N ASN A 338 15.85 -13.83 -4.55
CA ASN A 338 14.47 -14.07 -5.00
C ASN A 338 14.37 -15.19 -6.06
N LEU A 339 15.22 -16.21 -5.97
CA LEU A 339 15.20 -17.37 -6.87
C LEU A 339 14.11 -18.36 -6.44
N GLU A 340 13.57 -19.08 -7.42
CA GLU A 340 12.61 -20.17 -7.20
C GLU A 340 13.14 -21.15 -6.14
N GLU A 341 12.30 -21.44 -5.16
CA GLU A 341 12.61 -22.42 -4.12
C GLU A 341 11.61 -23.58 -4.19
N PRO A 342 11.98 -24.72 -4.82
CA PRO A 342 11.07 -25.82 -5.08
C PRO A 342 10.49 -26.47 -3.82
N SER A 343 11.16 -26.37 -2.66
CA SER A 343 10.65 -26.91 -1.39
C SER A 343 9.37 -26.21 -0.89
N ARG A 344 8.97 -25.08 -1.49
CA ARG A 344 7.72 -24.38 -1.17
C ARG A 344 6.48 -25.06 -1.73
N TYR A 345 6.63 -25.92 -2.72
CA TYR A 345 5.50 -26.51 -3.43
C TYR A 345 5.05 -27.81 -2.77
N VAL A 346 3.74 -28.00 -2.72
CA VAL A 346 3.13 -29.28 -2.33
C VAL A 346 2.52 -29.98 -3.53
N ASP A 347 2.39 -31.31 -3.42
CA ASP A 347 1.64 -32.07 -4.40
C ASP A 347 0.15 -31.72 -4.35
N ILE A 348 -0.51 -31.61 -5.51
CA ILE A 348 -1.93 -31.28 -5.61
C ILE A 348 -2.83 -32.26 -4.84
N ASN A 349 -2.41 -33.52 -4.69
CA ASN A 349 -3.20 -34.48 -3.92
C ASN A 349 -3.22 -34.18 -2.42
N SER A 350 -2.27 -33.38 -1.94
CA SER A 350 -2.19 -32.95 -0.55
C SER A 350 -3.25 -31.90 -0.18
N CYS A 351 -3.73 -31.14 -1.17
CA CYS A 351 -4.69 -30.05 -1.02
C CYS A 351 -6.10 -30.57 -0.71
N ASP A 352 -6.81 -29.87 0.18
CA ASP A 352 -8.22 -30.12 0.49
C ASP A 352 -9.12 -29.05 -0.16
N TYR A 353 -8.62 -27.81 -0.20
CA TYR A 353 -9.21 -26.70 -0.93
C TYR A 353 -8.20 -26.07 -1.90
N ILE A 354 -8.69 -25.53 -3.01
CA ILE A 354 -7.93 -24.70 -3.95
C ILE A 354 -8.66 -23.37 -4.13
N VAL A 355 -7.90 -22.27 -4.07
CA VAL A 355 -8.38 -20.95 -4.49
C VAL A 355 -7.73 -20.60 -5.83
N ASP A 356 -8.54 -20.43 -6.87
CA ASP A 356 -8.04 -20.21 -8.23
C ASP A 356 -9.00 -19.37 -9.09
N SER A 357 -8.44 -18.61 -10.02
CA SER A 357 -9.17 -17.82 -11.01
C SER A 357 -9.31 -18.58 -12.34
N ASP A 358 -10.52 -18.59 -12.91
CA ASP A 358 -10.82 -19.40 -14.09
C ASP A 358 -10.55 -18.65 -15.42
N TYR A 359 -9.30 -18.21 -15.60
CA TYR A 359 -8.88 -17.55 -16.84
C TYR A 359 -8.92 -18.50 -18.06
N PRO A 360 -9.24 -17.98 -19.25
CA PRO A 360 -9.24 -18.78 -20.48
C PRO A 360 -7.83 -19.24 -20.89
N ASN A 361 -6.83 -18.38 -20.68
CA ASN A 361 -5.42 -18.71 -20.89
C ASN A 361 -4.95 -19.62 -19.77
N HIS A 362 -4.44 -20.80 -20.13
CA HIS A 362 -3.97 -21.80 -19.18
C HIS A 362 -2.68 -22.45 -19.68
N SER A 363 -1.84 -22.87 -18.76
CA SER A 363 -0.63 -23.65 -19.04
C SER A 363 -0.71 -25.01 -18.35
N SER A 364 0.30 -25.85 -18.55
CA SER A 364 0.44 -27.12 -17.82
C SER A 364 0.66 -26.91 -16.32
N LEU A 365 1.25 -25.78 -15.91
CA LEU A 365 1.47 -25.40 -14.51
C LEU A 365 0.30 -24.59 -13.92
N GLU A 366 -0.49 -23.93 -14.77
CA GLU A 366 -1.64 -23.13 -14.37
C GLU A 366 -2.93 -23.65 -15.06
N PRO A 367 -3.34 -24.90 -14.78
CA PRO A 367 -4.54 -25.46 -15.38
C PRO A 367 -5.81 -24.82 -14.81
N ARG A 368 -6.94 -25.08 -15.48
CA ARG A 368 -8.27 -24.66 -15.02
C ARG A 368 -8.84 -25.71 -14.07
N TYR A 369 -8.57 -25.56 -12.78
CA TYR A 369 -9.01 -26.52 -11.76
C TYR A 369 -10.54 -26.65 -11.67
N SER A 370 -11.30 -25.62 -12.05
CA SER A 370 -12.77 -25.64 -12.12
C SER A 370 -13.33 -26.68 -13.10
N ARG A 371 -12.54 -27.13 -14.08
CA ARG A 371 -12.95 -28.10 -15.11
C ARG A 371 -12.51 -29.53 -14.79
N ASP A 372 -11.72 -29.72 -13.74
CA ASP A 372 -11.24 -31.04 -13.32
C ASP A 372 -12.30 -31.70 -12.41
N LEU A 373 -12.69 -32.93 -12.75
CA LEU A 373 -13.67 -33.74 -12.02
C LEU A 373 -13.24 -34.08 -10.58
N ASN A 374 -11.94 -33.95 -10.27
CA ASN A 374 -11.43 -34.14 -8.92
C ASN A 374 -11.84 -33.02 -7.94
N TRP A 375 -12.37 -31.91 -8.45
CA TRP A 375 -12.67 -30.69 -7.70
C TRP A 375 -14.12 -30.26 -7.90
N ASN A 376 -14.78 -29.91 -6.80
CA ASN A 376 -16.13 -29.36 -6.77
C ASN A 376 -16.06 -27.86 -6.45
N ILE A 377 -16.75 -27.04 -7.24
CA ILE A 377 -16.89 -25.61 -6.96
C ILE A 377 -17.83 -25.43 -5.77
N THR A 378 -17.30 -24.94 -4.65
CA THR A 378 -18.09 -24.67 -3.44
C THR A 378 -18.56 -23.22 -3.33
N TYR A 379 -17.76 -22.29 -3.87
CA TYR A 379 -18.11 -20.89 -3.93
C TYR A 379 -17.42 -20.26 -5.15
N SER A 380 -18.11 -19.33 -5.80
CA SER A 380 -17.64 -18.66 -7.01
C SER A 380 -18.12 -17.23 -7.01
N ILE A 381 -17.22 -16.30 -7.34
CA ILE A 381 -17.52 -14.87 -7.40
C ILE A 381 -16.87 -14.23 -8.62
N PRO A 382 -17.54 -13.30 -9.32
CA PRO A 382 -16.95 -12.61 -10.46
C PRO A 382 -15.72 -11.78 -10.08
N PHE A 383 -14.67 -11.87 -10.88
CA PHE A 383 -13.43 -11.11 -10.75
C PHE A 383 -13.04 -10.51 -12.10
N LEU A 384 -12.64 -9.23 -12.11
CA LEU A 384 -12.39 -8.50 -13.35
C LEU A 384 -11.16 -9.04 -14.07
N ASP A 385 -11.33 -9.39 -15.35
CA ASP A 385 -10.24 -9.78 -16.23
C ASP A 385 -9.60 -8.53 -16.82
N SER A 386 -8.43 -8.15 -16.28
CA SER A 386 -7.75 -6.95 -16.74
C SER A 386 -7.35 -7.04 -18.21
N GLN A 387 -6.94 -8.20 -18.72
CA GLN A 387 -6.41 -8.33 -20.08
C GLN A 387 -7.49 -8.14 -21.15
N ARG A 388 -8.72 -8.61 -20.87
CA ARG A 388 -9.87 -8.51 -21.79
C ARG A 388 -10.79 -7.32 -21.54
N SER A 389 -10.43 -6.41 -20.63
CA SER A 389 -11.25 -5.25 -20.26
C SER A 389 -10.66 -3.93 -20.75
N HIS A 390 -11.54 -2.99 -21.11
CA HIS A 390 -11.11 -1.64 -21.51
C HIS A 390 -10.35 -0.93 -20.39
N SER A 391 -9.19 -0.35 -20.70
CA SER A 391 -8.23 0.17 -19.72
C SER A 391 -8.79 1.28 -18.82
N ILE A 392 -9.63 2.17 -19.36
CA ILE A 392 -10.25 3.27 -18.60
C ILE A 392 -11.45 2.76 -17.78
N LEU A 393 -12.24 1.82 -18.31
CA LEU A 393 -13.48 1.39 -17.66
C LEU A 393 -13.23 0.35 -16.56
N ARG A 394 -12.11 -0.38 -16.61
CA ARG A 394 -11.57 -1.14 -15.47
C ARG A 394 -10.89 -0.25 -14.43
N ALA A 395 -10.62 1.02 -14.78
CA ALA A 395 -9.99 1.99 -13.90
C ALA A 395 -11.00 2.91 -13.20
N PHE A 396 -12.07 3.30 -13.88
CA PHE A 396 -13.16 4.15 -13.38
C PHE A 396 -14.51 3.52 -13.73
N TYR A 397 -15.36 3.33 -12.72
CA TYR A 397 -16.71 2.83 -12.94
C TYR A 397 -17.58 3.85 -13.67
N VAL A 398 -18.20 3.43 -14.77
CA VAL A 398 -19.24 4.18 -15.47
C VAL A 398 -20.45 3.25 -15.61
N PRO A 399 -21.63 3.61 -15.04
CA PRO A 399 -22.82 2.77 -15.10
C PRO A 399 -23.13 2.32 -16.53
N PHE A 400 -23.51 1.05 -16.69
CA PHE A 400 -23.83 0.37 -17.96
C PHE A 400 -22.65 0.19 -18.93
N LEU A 401 -21.79 1.19 -19.10
CA LEU A 401 -20.61 1.12 -19.97
C LEU A 401 -19.55 0.16 -19.42
N THR A 402 -19.28 0.21 -18.12
CA THR A 402 -18.32 -0.72 -17.50
C THR A 402 -18.77 -2.16 -17.65
N ASP A 403 -20.05 -2.47 -17.42
CA ASP A 403 -20.56 -3.83 -17.52
C ASP A 403 -20.55 -4.36 -18.99
N TYR A 404 -20.63 -3.46 -19.98
CA TYR A 404 -20.55 -3.82 -21.40
C TYR A 404 -19.12 -4.06 -21.91
N TYR A 405 -18.16 -3.23 -21.48
CA TYR A 405 -16.78 -3.23 -22.00
C TYR A 405 -15.75 -3.91 -21.09
N CYS A 406 -16.13 -4.35 -19.90
CA CYS A 406 -15.26 -5.12 -19.01
C CYS A 406 -15.71 -6.57 -18.96
N SER A 407 -14.73 -7.47 -19.05
CA SER A 407 -14.92 -8.91 -18.94
C SER A 407 -14.60 -9.37 -17.52
N TYR A 408 -15.32 -10.39 -17.05
CA TYR A 408 -15.09 -11.01 -15.75
C TYR A 408 -14.78 -12.50 -15.94
N VAL A 409 -14.07 -13.06 -14.97
CA VAL A 409 -13.81 -14.49 -14.80
C VAL A 409 -14.28 -14.93 -13.43
N ASP A 410 -14.53 -16.22 -13.27
CA ASP A 410 -14.94 -16.77 -12.00
C ASP A 410 -13.72 -16.97 -11.09
N TYR A 411 -13.75 -16.36 -9.91
CA TYR A 411 -12.78 -16.61 -8.84
C TYR A 411 -13.37 -17.65 -7.90
N ASN A 412 -12.78 -18.84 -7.90
CA ASN A 412 -13.38 -20.05 -7.35
C ASN A 412 -12.70 -20.52 -6.09
N LEU A 413 -13.52 -20.93 -5.13
CA LEU A 413 -13.14 -21.82 -4.05
C LEU A 413 -13.57 -23.25 -4.40
N LEU A 414 -12.57 -24.09 -4.61
CA LEU A 414 -12.72 -25.47 -5.02
C LEU A 414 -12.46 -26.37 -3.82
N GLN A 415 -13.33 -27.36 -3.62
CA GLN A 415 -13.16 -28.41 -2.62
C GLN A 415 -12.88 -29.74 -3.32
N LYS A 416 -12.02 -30.54 -2.74
CA LYS A 416 -11.74 -31.88 -3.27
C LYS A 416 -13.00 -32.76 -3.27
N ALA A 417 -13.33 -33.39 -4.41
CA ALA A 417 -14.56 -34.16 -4.57
C ALA A 417 -14.67 -35.33 -3.56
N ASN A 418 -13.58 -36.06 -3.32
CA ASN A 418 -13.53 -37.23 -2.44
C ASN A 418 -12.98 -36.91 -1.04
N ILE A 419 -13.23 -35.71 -0.52
CA ILE A 419 -12.68 -35.24 0.77
C ILE A 419 -13.07 -36.15 1.95
N ARG A 420 -14.28 -36.74 1.92
CA ARG A 420 -14.76 -37.69 2.95
C ARG A 420 -14.04 -39.03 2.92
N ASP A 421 -13.68 -39.55 1.75
CA ASP A 421 -12.95 -40.81 1.65
C ASP A 421 -11.54 -40.71 2.23
N ARG A 422 -10.95 -39.51 2.16
CA ARG A 422 -9.64 -39.21 2.74
C ARG A 422 -9.67 -39.29 4.27
N LEU A 423 -10.75 -38.82 4.91
CA LEU A 423 -10.96 -39.02 6.35
C LEU A 423 -10.94 -40.50 6.72
N ILE A 424 -11.67 -41.32 5.97
CA ILE A 424 -11.79 -42.75 6.23
C ILE A 424 -10.43 -43.43 6.07
N ARG A 425 -9.68 -43.10 5.01
CA ARG A 425 -8.32 -43.63 4.78
C ARG A 425 -7.33 -43.20 5.86
N ARG A 426 -7.42 -41.97 6.37
CA ARG A 426 -6.53 -41.47 7.44
C ARG A 426 -6.86 -42.11 8.78
N LYS A 427 -8.14 -42.22 9.16
CA LYS A 427 -8.59 -42.96 10.35
C LYS A 427 -8.12 -44.42 10.33
N LYS A 428 -8.14 -45.09 9.16
CA LYS A 428 -7.61 -46.46 9.01
C LYS A 428 -6.09 -46.58 9.18
N LYS A 429 -5.32 -45.51 8.94
CA LYS A 429 -3.86 -45.48 9.13
C LYS A 429 -3.44 -45.16 10.57
N THR A 430 -4.31 -44.50 11.36
CA THR A 430 -4.02 -44.08 12.74
C THR A 430 -4.49 -45.06 13.80
N VAL A 431 -5.18 -46.14 13.44
CA VAL A 431 -5.43 -47.26 14.34
C VAL A 431 -4.18 -48.15 14.34
N PRO A 432 -3.42 -48.24 15.46
CA PRO A 432 -2.34 -49.20 15.55
C PRO A 432 -2.94 -50.61 15.50
N LYS A 433 -2.25 -51.52 14.78
CA LYS A 433 -2.57 -52.94 14.83
C LYS A 433 -2.36 -53.51 16.23
#